data_AF-A0ABD1MRW6-F1
#
_entry.id   AF-A0ABD1MRW6-F1
#
_cell.length_a   1.000
_cell.length_b   1.000
_cell.length_c   1.000
_cell.angle_alpha   90.00
_cell.angle_beta   90.00
_cell.angle_gamma   90.00
#
_symmetry.space_group_name_H-M   'P 1'
#
loop_
_entity.id
_entity.type
_entity.pdbx_description
1 polymer ?
#
loop_
_entity_poly.entity_id
_entity_poly.type
_entity_poly.pdbx_seq_one_letter_code
_entity_poly.pdbx_strand_id
1 'polypeptide(L)'
;MNRGKAIAPDSSIAVREFTKWTDDMDFRLLIAMLDEARLDNRVDGSWTTQTYNNIVESLRQSGLIGLTKNNVKNRQKSLKDRWREVHDLFSGLSGFAWDKSTKRFSAESEVWDDLVTSKPSAAK
;
A
#
# COMPACT_ATOMS: atom_id res chain seq x y z
N MET A 1 45.13 24.65 -31.27
CA MET A 1 43.66 24.70 -31.10
C MET A 1 43.12 23.55 -31.94
N ASN A 2 42.57 22.45 -31.42
CA ASN A 2 41.37 22.34 -30.60
C ASN A 2 41.40 21.04 -29.78
N ARG A 3 41.00 21.12 -28.51
CA ARG A 3 40.81 19.98 -27.61
C ARG A 3 39.47 19.33 -27.94
N GLY A 4 39.48 18.13 -28.51
CA GLY A 4 38.28 17.30 -28.65
C GLY A 4 37.85 16.81 -27.26
N LYS A 5 36.83 17.45 -26.69
CA LYS A 5 36.24 17.09 -25.40
C LYS A 5 35.34 15.88 -25.63
N ALA A 6 35.75 14.71 -25.15
CA ALA A 6 34.88 13.54 -25.10
C ALA A 6 33.75 13.83 -24.09
N ILE A 7 32.53 13.94 -24.58
CA ILE A 7 31.33 14.00 -23.74
C ILE A 7 30.97 12.54 -23.44
N ALA A 8 31.29 12.09 -22.23
CA ALA A 8 30.69 10.87 -21.71
C ALA A 8 29.18 11.13 -21.55
N PRO A 9 28.30 10.23 -22.01
CA PRO A 9 26.90 10.34 -21.68
C PRO A 9 26.74 10.05 -20.18
N ASP A 10 26.44 11.09 -19.41
CA ASP A 10 25.86 10.97 -18.07
C ASP A 10 24.52 10.24 -18.21
N SER A 11 24.58 8.92 -18.09
CA SER A 11 23.43 8.05 -18.04
C SER A 11 23.10 7.73 -16.59
N SER A 12 23.11 8.72 -15.71
CA SER A 12 22.30 8.70 -14.50
C SER A 12 20.84 9.04 -14.82
N ILE A 13 20.27 8.35 -15.82
CA ILE A 13 18.83 8.08 -15.76
C ILE A 13 18.70 7.20 -14.54
N ALA A 14 18.36 7.80 -13.40
CA ALA A 14 17.86 7.06 -12.26
C ALA A 14 16.66 6.28 -12.79
N VAL A 15 16.90 5.04 -13.22
CA VAL A 15 15.87 4.09 -13.55
C VAL A 15 15.03 4.05 -12.29
N ARG A 16 13.85 4.67 -12.33
CA ARG A 16 12.89 4.54 -11.25
C ARG A 16 12.55 3.06 -11.23
N GLU A 17 13.23 2.33 -10.36
CA GLU A 17 12.93 0.93 -10.12
C GLU A 17 11.49 0.87 -9.66
N PHE A 18 10.61 0.50 -10.58
CA PHE A 18 9.20 0.33 -10.32
C PHE A 18 9.04 -1.04 -9.66
N THR A 19 8.98 -1.06 -8.33
CA THR A 19 8.64 -2.28 -7.59
C THR A 19 7.20 -2.68 -7.95
N LYS A 20 7.04 -3.79 -8.65
CA LYS A 20 5.73 -4.42 -8.84
C LYS A 20 5.35 -5.15 -7.55
N TRP A 21 4.46 -4.56 -6.78
CA TRP A 21 3.96 -5.14 -5.53
C TRP A 21 3.00 -6.30 -5.80
N THR A 22 3.21 -7.41 -5.10
CA THR A 22 2.32 -8.57 -5.07
C THR A 22 1.45 -8.55 -3.80
N ASP A 23 0.43 -9.41 -3.76
CA ASP A 23 -0.44 -9.53 -2.57
C ASP A 23 0.32 -10.04 -1.34
N ASP A 24 1.28 -10.94 -1.53
CA ASP A 24 2.17 -11.41 -0.46
C ASP A 24 3.05 -10.27 0.09
N MET A 25 3.56 -9.39 -0.78
CA MET A 25 4.32 -8.21 -0.34
C MET A 25 3.44 -7.21 0.40
N ASP A 26 2.22 -6.97 -0.09
CA ASP A 26 1.23 -6.12 0.58
C ASP A 26 0.89 -6.66 1.97
N PHE A 27 0.67 -7.97 2.07
CA PHE A 27 0.39 -8.63 3.34
C PHE A 27 1.54 -8.44 4.34
N ARG A 28 2.79 -8.70 3.94
CA ARG A 28 3.97 -8.50 4.79
C ARG A 28 4.14 -7.05 5.21
N LEU A 29 3.93 -6.10 4.30
CA LEU A 29 3.96 -4.68 4.60
C LEU A 29 2.90 -4.30 5.63
N LEU A 30 1.66 -4.76 5.47
CA LEU A 30 0.57 -4.48 6.40
C LEU A 30 0.84 -5.07 7.78
N ILE A 31 1.41 -6.27 7.88
CA ILE A 31 1.81 -6.86 9.15
C ILE A 31 2.89 -6.02 9.84
N ALA A 32 3.97 -5.66 9.13
CA ALA A 32 5.02 -4.81 9.69
C ALA A 32 4.50 -3.45 10.18
N MET A 33 3.57 -2.85 9.42
CA MET A 33 2.88 -1.62 9.82
C MET A 33 1.91 -1.81 11.00
N LEU A 34 1.32 -2.98 11.19
CA LEU A 34 0.47 -3.25 12.35
C LEU A 34 1.32 -3.41 13.60
N ASP A 35 2.47 -4.08 13.50
CA ASP A 35 3.36 -4.32 14.62
C ASP A 35 3.96 -3.01 15.14
N GLU A 36 4.47 -2.14 14.26
CA GLU A 36 4.93 -0.81 14.67
C GLU A 36 3.80 0.08 15.24
N ALA A 37 2.56 -0.08 14.76
CA ALA A 37 1.43 0.65 15.32
C ALA A 37 1.04 0.15 16.73
N ARG A 38 1.26 -1.13 17.04
CA ARG A 38 1.07 -1.70 18.38
C ARG A 38 2.13 -1.26 19.37
N LEU A 39 3.32 -0.91 18.87
CA LEU A 39 4.42 -0.35 19.67
C LEU A 39 4.28 1.16 19.93
N ASP A 40 3.16 1.76 19.54
CA ASP A 40 2.87 3.20 19.66
C ASP A 40 3.93 4.11 19.00
N ASN A 41 4.62 3.61 17.97
CA ASN A 41 5.62 4.36 17.23
C ASN A 41 5.02 5.41 16.26
N ARG A 42 3.82 5.92 16.58
CA ARG A 42 3.14 7.00 15.86
C ARG A 42 3.23 8.27 16.70
N VAL A 43 3.83 9.31 16.12
CA VAL A 43 3.86 10.65 16.72
C VAL A 43 2.83 11.50 16.00
N ASP A 44 1.87 12.07 16.74
CA ASP A 44 0.76 12.88 16.21
C ASP A 44 -0.03 12.17 15.09
N GLY A 45 -0.24 10.86 15.22
CA GLY A 45 -0.90 10.04 14.20
C GLY A 45 -0.10 9.81 12.92
N SER A 46 1.15 10.28 12.87
CA SER A 46 2.07 10.15 11.74
C SER A 46 3.19 9.16 12.01
N TRP A 47 3.64 8.51 10.94
CA TRP A 47 4.79 7.61 10.96
C TRP A 47 6.09 8.40 10.93
N THR A 48 6.97 8.21 11.91
CA THR A 48 8.28 8.87 11.94
C THR A 48 9.24 8.24 10.93
N THR A 49 10.34 8.92 10.63
CA THR A 49 11.40 8.31 9.80
C THR A 49 11.94 7.02 10.42
N GLN A 50 12.09 6.97 11.76
CA GLN A 50 12.54 5.76 12.44
C GLN A 50 11.57 4.61 12.22
N THR A 51 10.26 4.88 12.33
CA THR A 51 9.23 3.86 12.14
C THR A 51 9.28 3.27 10.72
N TYR A 52 9.49 4.11 9.70
CA TYR A 52 9.70 3.60 8.33
C TYR A 52 10.98 2.78 8.16
N ASN A 53 12.06 3.15 8.86
CA ASN A 53 13.30 2.35 8.83
C ASN A 53 13.07 0.97 9.45
N ASN A 54 12.33 0.89 10.57
CA ASN A 54 11.96 -0.37 11.19
C ASN A 54 11.11 -1.25 10.24
N ILE A 55 10.13 -0.66 9.55
CA ILE A 55 9.32 -1.37 8.55
C ILE A 55 10.20 -1.93 7.43
N VAL A 56 11.10 -1.11 6.87
CA VAL A 56 12.02 -1.56 5.80
C VAL A 56 12.89 -2.72 6.29
N GLU A 57 13.39 -2.64 7.52
CA GLU A 57 14.20 -3.70 8.11
C GLU A 57 13.38 -4.99 8.34
N SER A 58 12.16 -4.90 8.84
CA SER A 58 11.23 -6.03 8.97
C SER A 58 10.94 -6.70 7.62
N LEU A 59 10.69 -5.89 6.58
CA LEU A 59 10.47 -6.40 5.23
C LEU A 59 11.72 -7.10 4.68
N ARG A 60 12.90 -6.54 4.90
CA ARG A 60 14.18 -7.16 4.53
C ARG A 60 14.38 -8.51 5.22
N GLN A 61 14.10 -8.59 6.52
CA GLN A 61 14.16 -9.84 7.30
C GLN A 61 13.13 -10.88 6.81
N SER A 62 11.99 -10.42 6.28
CA SER A 62 11.00 -11.29 5.62
C SER A 62 11.39 -11.73 4.20
N GLY A 63 12.56 -11.32 3.68
CA GLY A 63 13.03 -11.68 2.34
C GLY A 63 12.70 -10.68 1.23
N LEU A 64 12.05 -9.56 1.54
CA LEU A 64 11.80 -8.47 0.58
C LEU A 64 12.99 -7.51 0.53
N ILE A 65 14.08 -7.95 -0.09
CA ILE A 65 15.33 -7.21 -0.20
C ILE A 65 15.19 -6.08 -1.23
N GLY A 66 15.84 -4.93 -0.98
CA GLY A 66 15.92 -3.81 -1.92
C GLY A 66 14.77 -2.80 -1.82
N LEU A 67 13.79 -3.01 -0.94
CA LEU A 67 12.74 -2.03 -0.69
C LEU A 67 13.31 -0.82 0.07
N THR A 68 13.06 0.38 -0.45
CA THR A 68 13.42 1.63 0.21
C THR A 68 12.26 2.19 1.03
N LYS A 69 12.55 3.13 1.93
CA LYS A 69 11.53 3.95 2.61
C LYS A 69 10.54 4.60 1.65
N ASN A 70 11.00 5.04 0.48
CA ASN A 70 10.12 5.67 -0.52
C ASN A 70 9.18 4.64 -1.17
N ASN A 71 9.64 3.41 -1.41
CA ASN A 71 8.76 2.34 -1.90
C ASN A 71 7.64 2.06 -0.89
N VAL A 72 7.99 1.96 0.40
CA VAL A 72 7.02 1.74 1.50
C VAL A 72 6.01 2.88 1.59
N LYS A 73 6.45 4.14 1.62
CA LYS A 73 5.57 5.31 1.67
C LYS A 73 4.61 5.38 0.50
N ASN A 74 5.12 5.17 -0.72
CA ASN A 74 4.32 5.19 -1.92
C ASN A 74 3.28 4.07 -1.90
N ARG A 75 3.67 2.86 -1.48
CA ARG A 75 2.74 1.74 -1.41
C ARG A 75 1.68 1.92 -0.34
N GLN A 76 2.06 2.42 0.84
CA GLN A 76 1.11 2.79 1.90
C GLN A 76 0.07 3.78 1.38
N LYS A 77 0.49 4.81 0.63
CA LYS A 77 -0.44 5.75 0.00
C LYS A 77 -1.41 5.03 -0.92
N SER A 78 -0.92 4.21 -1.85
CA SER A 78 -1.78 3.44 -2.76
C SER A 78 -2.74 2.48 -2.03
N LEU A 79 -2.29 1.83 -0.95
CA LEU A 79 -3.15 0.98 -0.11
C LEU A 79 -4.25 1.78 0.58
N LYS A 80 -3.91 2.95 1.12
CA LYS A 80 -4.88 3.86 1.77
C LYS A 80 -5.91 4.40 0.78
N ASP A 81 -5.49 4.73 -0.43
CA ASP A 81 -6.38 5.25 -1.47
C ASP A 81 -7.34 4.15 -1.95
N ARG A 82 -6.85 2.92 -2.20
CA ARG A 82 -7.71 1.74 -2.47
C ARG A 82 -8.70 1.46 -1.35
N TRP A 83 -8.25 1.49 -0.09
CA TRP A 83 -9.15 1.33 1.05
C TRP A 83 -10.24 2.40 1.09
N ARG A 84 -9.88 3.66 0.80
CA ARG A 84 -10.85 4.76 0.80
C ARG A 84 -11.93 4.56 -0.26
N GLU A 85 -11.55 4.17 -1.48
CA GLU A 85 -12.52 3.88 -2.54
C GLU A 85 -13.51 2.78 -2.12
N VAL A 86 -13.00 1.70 -1.51
CA VAL A 86 -13.82 0.60 -0.99
C VAL A 86 -14.70 1.06 0.17
N HIS A 87 -14.13 1.77 1.14
CA HIS A 87 -14.86 2.26 2.30
C HIS A 87 -15.96 3.24 1.90
N ASP A 88 -15.68 4.19 1.01
CA ASP A 88 -16.64 5.17 0.53
C ASP A 88 -17.78 4.48 -0.23
N LEU A 89 -17.46 3.48 -1.06
CA LEU A 89 -18.46 2.65 -1.74
C LEU A 89 -19.43 1.99 -0.75
N PHE A 90 -18.92 1.31 0.28
CA PHE A 90 -19.76 0.57 1.21
C PHE A 90 -20.43 1.44 2.28
N SER A 91 -19.81 2.54 2.69
CA SER A 91 -20.36 3.47 3.68
C SER A 91 -21.64 4.18 3.20
N GLY A 92 -21.82 4.31 1.89
CA GLY A 92 -23.03 4.86 1.27
C GLY A 92 -24.13 3.83 1.00
N LEU A 93 -23.87 2.54 1.21
CA LEU A 93 -24.81 1.45 0.93
C LEU A 93 -25.43 0.93 2.23
N SER A 94 -26.75 0.80 2.25
CA SER A 94 -27.45 0.12 3.33
C SER A 94 -27.17 -1.39 3.29
N GLY A 95 -27.11 -2.03 4.45
CA GLY A 95 -26.96 -3.49 4.56
C GLY A 95 -25.52 -4.02 4.60
N PHE A 96 -24.51 -3.16 4.38
CA PHE A 96 -23.10 -3.51 4.56
C PHE A 96 -22.59 -3.10 5.93
N ALA A 97 -21.89 -4.01 6.60
CA ALA A 97 -21.21 -3.75 7.85
C ALA A 97 -19.74 -4.20 7.77
N TRP A 98 -18.86 -3.54 8.50
CA TRP A 98 -17.47 -3.98 8.63
C TRP A 98 -17.34 -5.05 9.72
N ASP A 99 -16.96 -6.26 9.33
CA ASP A 99 -16.64 -7.33 10.26
C ASP A 99 -15.21 -7.17 10.80
N LYS A 100 -15.11 -6.81 12.08
CA LYS A 100 -13.84 -6.62 12.78
C LYS A 100 -13.05 -7.93 12.92
N SER A 101 -13.67 -9.10 12.84
CA SER A 101 -12.98 -10.39 12.98
C SER A 101 -12.32 -10.81 11.68
N THR A 102 -13.09 -10.84 10.59
CA THR A 102 -12.61 -11.24 9.26
C THR A 102 -11.89 -10.12 8.52
N LYS A 103 -12.01 -8.86 8.99
CA LYS A 103 -11.49 -7.65 8.33
C LYS A 103 -12.04 -7.51 6.90
N ARG A 104 -13.34 -7.77 6.74
CA ARG A 104 -14.07 -7.68 5.46
C ARG A 104 -15.41 -7.00 5.67
N PHE A 105 -16.00 -6.50 4.59
CA PHE A 105 -17.40 -6.12 4.61
C PHE A 105 -18.27 -7.39 4.58
N SER A 106 -19.31 -7.41 5.41
CA SER A 106 -20.31 -8.45 5.50
C SER A 106 -21.69 -7.86 5.17
N ALA A 107 -22.47 -8.61 4.42
CA ALA A 107 -23.86 -8.31 4.09
C ALA A 107 -24.58 -9.61 3.74
N GLU A 108 -25.92 -9.59 3.74
CA GLU A 108 -26.73 -10.70 3.24
C GLU A 108 -26.48 -10.94 1.74
N SER A 109 -26.68 -12.17 1.29
CA SER A 109 -26.42 -12.56 -0.11
C SER A 109 -27.21 -11.70 -1.09
N GLU A 110 -28.48 -11.39 -0.76
CA GLU A 110 -29.35 -10.53 -1.58
C GLU A 110 -28.79 -9.11 -1.73
N VAL A 111 -28.16 -8.58 -0.68
CA VAL A 111 -27.56 -7.23 -0.68
C VAL A 111 -26.31 -7.20 -1.59
N TRP A 112 -25.55 -8.30 -1.66
CA TRP A 112 -24.45 -8.43 -2.62
C TRP A 112 -24.95 -8.47 -4.06
N ASP A 113 -26.03 -9.22 -4.32
CA ASP A 113 -26.62 -9.35 -5.66
C ASP A 113 -27.21 -8.01 -6.15
N ASP A 114 -27.84 -7.24 -5.27
CA ASP A 114 -28.35 -5.90 -5.56
C ASP A 114 -27.23 -4.92 -5.92
N LEU A 115 -26.08 -4.99 -5.23
CA LEU A 115 -24.91 -4.18 -5.56
C LEU A 115 -24.35 -4.54 -6.93
N VAL A 116 -24.20 -5.83 -7.23
CA VAL A 116 -23.69 -6.29 -8.53
C VAL A 116 -24.65 -5.90 -9.66
N THR A 117 -25.96 -5.99 -9.43
CA THR A 117 -26.99 -5.60 -10.40
C THR A 117 -26.99 -4.09 -10.66
N SER A 118 -26.93 -3.26 -9.61
CA SER A 118 -26.95 -1.79 -9.72
C SER A 118 -25.63 -1.21 -10.20
N LYS A 119 -24.51 -1.89 -9.92
CA LYS A 119 -23.16 -1.45 -10.28
C LYS A 119 -22.32 -2.64 -10.75
N PRO A 120 -22.47 -3.08 -12.02
CA PRO A 120 -21.73 -4.24 -12.56
C PRO A 120 -20.20 -4.12 -12.46
N SER A 121 -19.65 -2.90 -12.39
CA SER A 121 -18.21 -2.69 -12.20
C SER A 121 -17.70 -3.11 -10.80
N ALA A 122 -18.60 -3.33 -9.83
CA ALA A 122 -18.27 -3.82 -8.50
C ALA A 122 -18.09 -5.35 -8.44
N ALA A 123 -18.42 -6.08 -9.51
CA ALA A 123 -18.26 -7.54 -9.59
C ALA A 123 -16.83 -7.99 -9.96
N LYS A 124 -15.87 -7.06 -10.06
CA LYS A 124 -14.49 -7.30 -10.53
C LYS A 124 -13.50 -7.51 -9.39
#